data_AF-A0A351J949-F1
#
_entry.id   AF-A0A351J949-F1
#
_cell.length_a   1.000
_cell.length_b   1.000
_cell.length_c   1.000
_cell.angle_alpha   90.00
_cell.angle_beta   90.00
_cell.angle_gamma   90.00
#
_symmetry.space_group_name_H-M   'P 1'
#
loop_
_entity.id
_entity.type
_entity.pdbx_description
1 polymer ?
#
loop_
_entity_poly.entity_id
_entity_poly.type
_entity_poly.pdbx_seq_one_letter_code
_entity_poly.pdbx_strand_id
1 'polypeptide(L)'
;MNMKARRIRINGFTDIPRLMSKLNVTTLPDFFILSESVNKSMPRAEVIDKMERVLNALEESIVGALSQPNNTESGMVAGGASLLQQFSAAGGSLLGTAFSQVICNAMAVAEHNACMGRIVAAPTAGSCGVIPGALLTVAERHHITHERLLRSLFVAGGIGDIISIRASLSGSTHGCQAENGSASAMTAAAIVALFVDDLSTIESAAAFGLKNLLGLTCDPVGGLVELPCVKRNVVAAANAVACAEMALAGIKTVIPLDEVIDTMAAIGNSIPSTLRETSKGGLAVTETGQRIAATLRDK
;
A
#
# COMPACT_ATOMS: atom_id res chain seq x y z
N MET A 1 12.04 -29.41 -22.92
CA MET A 1 13.00 -29.65 -21.82
C MET A 1 12.22 -29.66 -20.51
N ASN A 2 11.96 -30.84 -19.95
CA ASN A 2 11.14 -31.03 -18.75
C ASN A 2 11.88 -30.51 -17.51
N MET A 3 11.83 -29.20 -17.27
CA MET A 3 12.09 -28.66 -15.94
C MET A 3 10.84 -28.93 -15.10
N LYS A 4 10.87 -29.94 -14.24
CA LYS A 4 10.15 -29.83 -12.95
C LYS A 4 10.77 -28.61 -12.27
N ALA A 5 10.21 -27.43 -12.53
CA ALA A 5 10.80 -26.17 -12.12
C ALA A 5 10.90 -26.18 -10.60
N ARG A 6 12.14 -26.25 -10.09
CA ARG A 6 12.39 -26.02 -8.66
C ARG A 6 11.81 -24.65 -8.32
N ARG A 7 11.06 -24.57 -7.22
CA ARG A 7 10.49 -23.30 -6.73
C ARG A 7 11.53 -22.19 -6.78
N ILE A 8 11.13 -21.02 -7.25
CA ILE A 8 11.95 -19.81 -7.23
C ILE A 8 11.85 -19.24 -5.82
N ARG A 9 12.95 -19.34 -5.07
CA ARG A 9 13.05 -18.84 -3.70
C ARG A 9 13.73 -17.48 -3.69
N ILE A 10 13.00 -16.47 -3.22
CA ILE A 10 13.46 -15.10 -3.03
C ILE A 10 13.59 -14.91 -1.51
N ASN A 11 14.73 -14.44 -1.00
CA ASN A 11 14.89 -14.13 0.44
C ASN A 11 14.97 -12.62 0.70
N GLY A 12 15.14 -11.84 -0.36
CA GLY A 12 15.25 -10.38 -0.33
C GLY A 12 15.30 -9.82 -1.75
N PHE A 13 15.20 -8.51 -1.87
CA PHE A 13 15.34 -7.79 -3.12
C PHE A 13 16.75 -7.97 -3.72
N THR A 14 17.78 -8.08 -2.89
CA THR A 14 19.17 -8.32 -3.31
C THR A 14 19.36 -9.63 -4.10
N ASP A 15 18.48 -10.62 -3.95
CA ASP A 15 18.52 -11.87 -4.73
C ASP A 15 18.08 -11.67 -6.19
N ILE A 16 17.26 -10.65 -6.47
CA ILE A 16 16.52 -10.51 -7.73
C ILE A 16 17.44 -10.38 -8.95
N PRO A 17 18.48 -9.51 -8.98
CA PRO A 17 19.31 -9.35 -10.18
C PRO A 17 19.96 -10.67 -10.63
N ARG A 18 20.46 -11.45 -9.65
CA ARG A 18 21.05 -12.78 -9.89
C ARG A 18 20.01 -13.78 -10.41
N LEU A 19 18.81 -13.79 -9.82
CA LEU A 19 17.74 -14.71 -10.24
C LEU A 19 17.21 -14.37 -11.63
N MET A 20 17.01 -13.08 -11.94
CA MET A 20 16.61 -12.59 -13.26
C MET A 20 17.63 -13.00 -14.32
N SER A 21 18.93 -12.79 -14.06
CA SER A 21 20.00 -13.23 -14.96
C SER A 21 19.97 -14.75 -15.20
N LYS A 22 19.85 -15.55 -14.13
CA LYS A 22 19.78 -17.02 -14.23
C LYS A 22 18.57 -17.52 -15.03
N LEU A 23 17.45 -16.81 -14.96
CA LEU A 23 16.19 -17.16 -15.62
C LEU A 23 16.01 -16.49 -16.99
N ASN A 24 16.97 -15.69 -17.45
CA ASN A 24 16.90 -14.89 -18.67
C ASN A 24 15.66 -13.98 -18.73
N VAL A 25 15.35 -13.31 -17.62
CA VAL A 25 14.25 -12.33 -17.53
C VAL A 25 14.83 -10.93 -17.40
N THR A 26 14.29 -9.98 -18.17
CA THR A 26 14.84 -8.62 -18.28
C THR A 26 14.07 -7.57 -17.49
N THR A 27 12.80 -7.81 -17.16
CA THR A 27 11.96 -6.85 -16.42
C THR A 27 11.49 -7.43 -15.08
N LEU A 28 11.34 -6.56 -14.08
CA LEU A 28 10.87 -6.97 -12.76
C LEU A 28 9.43 -7.53 -12.77
N PRO A 29 8.46 -6.93 -13.50
CA PRO A 29 7.13 -7.53 -13.65
C PRO A 29 7.18 -8.96 -14.21
N ASP A 30 7.97 -9.20 -15.26
CA ASP A 30 8.06 -10.53 -15.86
C ASP A 30 8.67 -11.55 -14.90
N PHE A 31 9.61 -11.10 -14.06
CA PHE A 31 10.21 -11.94 -13.04
C PHE A 31 9.19 -12.37 -11.98
N PHE A 32 8.37 -11.44 -11.48
CA PHE A 32 7.32 -11.79 -10.51
C PHE A 32 6.22 -12.65 -11.12
N ILE A 33 5.82 -12.40 -12.38
CA ILE A 33 4.87 -13.26 -13.10
C ILE A 33 5.45 -14.68 -13.25
N LEU A 34 6.72 -14.81 -13.63
CA LEU A 34 7.38 -16.11 -13.75
C LEU A 34 7.50 -16.80 -12.39
N SER A 35 7.88 -16.06 -11.35
CA SER A 35 7.98 -16.55 -9.97
C SER A 35 6.66 -17.14 -9.49
N GLU A 36 5.56 -16.40 -9.64
CA GLU A 36 4.22 -16.85 -9.25
C GLU A 36 3.78 -18.06 -10.08
N SER A 37 3.97 -18.01 -11.40
CA SER A 37 3.65 -19.12 -12.31
C SER A 37 4.37 -20.42 -11.92
N VAL A 38 5.67 -20.36 -11.63
CA VAL A 38 6.48 -21.52 -11.21
C VAL A 38 6.09 -21.99 -9.81
N ASN A 39 5.94 -21.07 -8.85
CA ASN A 39 5.74 -21.43 -7.44
C ASN A 39 4.33 -21.97 -7.16
N LYS A 40 3.33 -21.54 -7.94
CA LYS A 40 1.94 -22.04 -7.87
C LYS A 40 1.66 -23.16 -8.87
N SER A 41 2.61 -23.53 -9.72
CA SER A 41 2.39 -24.47 -10.84
C SER A 41 1.22 -24.03 -11.73
N MET A 42 1.15 -22.74 -12.04
CA MET A 42 0.03 -22.10 -12.73
C MET A 42 0.48 -21.52 -14.07
N PRO A 43 -0.29 -21.69 -15.17
CA PRO A 43 0.04 -21.06 -16.44
C PRO A 43 0.14 -19.55 -16.33
N ARG A 44 1.09 -18.94 -17.05
CA ARG A 44 1.30 -17.49 -17.05
C ARG A 44 0.03 -16.69 -17.34
N ALA A 45 -0.80 -17.17 -18.29
CA ALA A 45 -2.08 -16.53 -18.62
C ALA A 45 -3.03 -16.48 -17.40
N GLU A 46 -3.15 -17.57 -16.63
CA GLU A 46 -4.01 -17.61 -15.45
C GLU A 46 -3.50 -16.71 -14.32
N VAL A 47 -2.17 -16.57 -14.18
CA VAL A 47 -1.55 -15.61 -13.24
C VAL A 47 -1.94 -14.17 -13.61
N ILE A 48 -1.87 -13.83 -14.89
CA ILE A 48 -2.27 -12.51 -15.41
C ILE A 48 -3.78 -12.29 -15.22
N ASP A 49 -4.62 -13.27 -15.54
CA ASP A 49 -6.09 -13.20 -15.35
C ASP A 49 -6.50 -13.04 -13.87
N LYS A 50 -5.70 -13.57 -12.94
CA LYS A 50 -5.90 -13.32 -11.49
C LYS A 50 -5.58 -11.89 -11.12
N MET A 51 -4.47 -11.35 -11.63
CA MET A 51 -4.13 -9.95 -11.40
C MET A 51 -5.14 -9.00 -12.05
N GLU A 52 -5.68 -9.36 -13.21
CA GLU A 52 -6.74 -8.59 -13.89
C GLU A 52 -7.97 -8.44 -12.98
N ARG A 53 -8.39 -9.54 -12.33
CA ARG A 53 -9.48 -9.50 -11.34
C ARG A 53 -9.17 -8.63 -10.13
N VAL A 54 -7.90 -8.56 -9.71
CA VAL A 54 -7.46 -7.66 -8.64
C VAL A 54 -7.51 -6.22 -9.09
N LEU A 55 -7.04 -5.90 -10.30
CA LEU A 55 -7.12 -4.56 -10.88
C LEU A 55 -8.58 -4.09 -10.98
N ASN A 56 -9.46 -4.91 -11.54
CA ASN A 56 -10.89 -4.59 -11.63
C ASN A 56 -11.50 -4.34 -10.23
N ALA A 57 -11.16 -5.16 -9.24
CA ALA A 57 -11.63 -4.95 -7.87
C ALA A 57 -11.09 -3.67 -7.22
N LEU A 58 -9.86 -3.25 -7.54
CA LEU A 58 -9.29 -1.98 -7.10
C LEU A 58 -10.06 -0.79 -7.72
N GLU A 59 -10.34 -0.84 -9.02
CA GLU A 59 -11.11 0.18 -9.72
C GLU A 59 -12.56 0.25 -9.19
N GLU A 60 -13.23 -0.91 -9.06
CA GLU A 60 -14.56 -1.02 -8.46
C GLU A 60 -14.61 -0.42 -7.05
N SER A 61 -13.54 -0.60 -6.25
CA SER A 61 -13.49 -0.06 -4.89
C SER A 61 -13.52 1.48 -4.85
N ILE A 62 -12.88 2.15 -5.81
CA ILE A 62 -12.94 3.61 -5.93
C ILE A 62 -14.34 4.04 -6.34
N VAL A 63 -14.92 3.38 -7.35
CA VAL A 63 -16.27 3.71 -7.84
C VAL A 63 -17.30 3.55 -6.73
N GLY A 64 -17.26 2.42 -6.01
CA GLY A 64 -18.13 2.15 -4.87
C GLY A 64 -17.94 3.19 -3.76
N ALA A 65 -16.70 3.50 -3.41
CA ALA A 65 -16.36 4.46 -2.37
C ALA A 65 -16.79 5.90 -2.66
N LEU A 66 -16.81 6.31 -3.93
CA LEU A 66 -17.20 7.66 -4.34
C LEU A 66 -18.68 7.79 -4.72
N SER A 67 -19.44 6.68 -4.74
CA SER A 67 -20.86 6.68 -5.12
C SER A 67 -21.76 7.45 -4.15
N GLN A 68 -21.38 7.47 -2.86
CA GLN A 68 -22.10 8.17 -1.80
C GLN A 68 -21.15 8.49 -0.63
N PRO A 69 -21.47 9.47 0.23
CA PRO A 69 -20.70 9.74 1.43
C PRO A 69 -20.66 8.54 2.38
N ASN A 70 -19.45 8.14 2.79
CA ASN A 70 -19.23 7.05 3.74
C ASN A 70 -19.32 7.58 5.18
N ASN A 71 -20.25 7.07 5.97
CA ASN A 71 -20.43 7.45 7.37
C ASN A 71 -20.46 6.20 8.25
N THR A 72 -19.64 6.13 9.30
CA THR A 72 -19.60 5.00 10.23
C THR A 72 -20.57 5.19 11.39
N GLU A 73 -21.01 4.10 12.01
CA GLU A 73 -21.89 4.14 13.19
C GLU A 73 -21.24 4.82 14.41
N SER A 74 -19.90 4.83 14.45
CA SER A 74 -19.10 5.53 15.46
C SER A 74 -19.14 7.06 15.29
N GLY A 75 -19.41 7.53 14.07
CA GLY A 75 -19.32 8.95 13.68
C GLY A 75 -17.89 9.47 13.48
N MET A 76 -16.84 8.66 13.63
CA MET A 76 -15.44 9.12 13.42
C MET A 76 -15.08 9.24 11.94
N VAL A 77 -15.79 8.52 11.07
CA VAL A 77 -15.77 8.69 9.63
C VAL A 77 -17.11 9.29 9.21
N ALA A 78 -17.05 10.47 8.57
CA ALA A 78 -18.22 11.30 8.29
C ALA A 78 -18.12 11.95 6.90
N GLY A 79 -17.85 11.14 5.86
CA GLY A 79 -17.82 11.58 4.46
C GLY A 79 -16.68 12.53 4.11
N GLY A 80 -15.49 12.34 4.67
CA GLY A 80 -14.33 13.20 4.41
C GLY A 80 -13.93 13.23 2.94
N ALA A 81 -14.04 12.10 2.24
CA ALA A 81 -13.79 12.05 0.80
C ALA A 81 -14.78 12.91 -0.01
N SER A 82 -16.06 12.94 0.39
CA SER A 82 -17.07 13.79 -0.25
C SER A 82 -16.81 15.28 0.01
N LEU A 83 -16.33 15.65 1.20
CA LEU A 83 -15.89 17.02 1.48
C LEU A 83 -14.70 17.43 0.59
N LEU A 84 -13.75 16.52 0.35
CA LEU A 84 -12.63 16.77 -0.57
C LEU A 84 -13.08 16.91 -2.03
N GLN A 85 -14.08 16.12 -2.48
CA GLN A 85 -14.67 16.28 -3.80
C GLN A 85 -15.33 17.65 -3.95
N GLN A 86 -16.11 18.08 -2.95
CA GLN A 86 -16.77 19.39 -2.95
C GLN A 86 -15.75 20.53 -2.96
N PHE A 87 -14.71 20.44 -2.13
CA PHE A 87 -13.61 21.41 -2.12
C PHE A 87 -12.92 21.51 -3.49
N SER A 88 -12.64 20.36 -4.11
CA SER A 88 -12.01 20.32 -5.45
C SER A 88 -12.92 20.86 -6.55
N ALA A 89 -14.22 20.54 -6.50
CA ALA A 89 -15.23 21.03 -7.45
C ALA A 89 -15.44 22.55 -7.34
N ALA A 90 -15.25 23.13 -6.15
CA ALA A 90 -15.26 24.57 -5.93
C ALA A 90 -13.94 25.28 -6.39
N GLY A 91 -13.04 24.56 -7.07
CA GLY A 91 -11.75 25.09 -7.52
C GLY A 91 -10.64 25.02 -6.46
N GLY A 92 -10.90 24.41 -5.31
CA GLY A 92 -9.93 24.25 -4.24
C GLY A 92 -8.87 23.19 -4.56
N SER A 93 -7.60 23.59 -4.57
CA SER A 93 -6.47 22.66 -4.64
C SER A 93 -5.20 23.34 -4.13
N LEU A 94 -4.31 22.57 -3.50
CA LEU A 94 -3.01 23.07 -3.05
C LEU A 94 -1.90 22.84 -4.08
N LEU A 95 -1.87 21.66 -4.70
CA LEU A 95 -0.81 21.21 -5.62
C LEU A 95 -1.34 20.71 -6.98
N GLY A 96 -2.58 21.07 -7.32
CA GLY A 96 -3.26 20.65 -8.54
C GLY A 96 -4.24 19.49 -8.34
N THR A 97 -5.16 19.36 -9.29
CA THR A 97 -6.29 18.42 -9.23
C THR A 97 -5.84 16.96 -9.29
N ALA A 98 -4.67 16.66 -9.85
CA ALA A 98 -4.11 15.32 -9.84
C ALA A 98 -3.78 14.84 -8.42
N PHE A 99 -3.09 15.66 -7.63
CA PHE A 99 -2.77 15.32 -6.25
C PHE A 99 -4.00 15.35 -5.35
N SER A 100 -4.93 16.30 -5.58
CA SER A 100 -6.25 16.29 -4.91
C SER A 100 -6.99 14.96 -5.14
N GLN A 101 -6.91 14.39 -6.35
CA GLN A 101 -7.53 13.11 -6.67
C GLN A 101 -6.88 11.94 -5.91
N VAL A 102 -5.55 11.95 -5.75
CA VAL A 102 -4.84 10.93 -4.95
C VAL A 102 -5.34 10.93 -3.51
N ILE A 103 -5.42 12.11 -2.90
CA ILE A 103 -5.93 12.29 -1.54
C ILE A 103 -7.38 11.81 -1.45
N CYS A 104 -8.23 12.24 -2.38
CA CYS A 104 -9.65 11.89 -2.40
C CYS A 104 -9.87 10.38 -2.54
N ASN A 105 -9.22 9.72 -3.51
CA ASN A 105 -9.36 8.29 -3.74
C ASN A 105 -8.83 7.45 -2.57
N ALA A 106 -7.65 7.80 -2.03
CA ALA A 106 -7.09 7.10 -0.89
C ALA A 106 -7.98 7.20 0.35
N MET A 107 -8.54 8.39 0.60
CA MET A 107 -9.49 8.60 1.68
C MET A 107 -10.78 7.82 1.43
N ALA A 108 -11.36 7.93 0.23
CA ALA A 108 -12.63 7.30 -0.12
C ALA A 108 -12.59 5.80 0.11
N VAL A 109 -11.58 5.11 -0.44
CA VAL A 109 -11.46 3.65 -0.30
C VAL A 109 -11.23 3.25 1.17
N ALA A 110 -10.49 4.04 1.95
CA ALA A 110 -10.30 3.78 3.37
C ALA A 110 -11.58 4.01 4.20
N GLU A 111 -12.36 5.04 3.87
CA GLU A 111 -13.69 5.26 4.47
C GLU A 111 -14.68 4.17 4.07
N HIS A 112 -14.61 3.70 2.82
CA HIS A 112 -15.44 2.60 2.34
C HIS A 112 -15.14 1.29 3.09
N ASN A 113 -13.86 1.00 3.34
CA ASN A 113 -13.46 -0.11 4.22
C ASN A 113 -14.03 0.04 5.64
N ALA A 114 -13.97 1.25 6.22
CA ALA A 114 -14.55 1.51 7.53
C ALA A 114 -16.08 1.28 7.58
N CYS A 115 -16.77 1.50 6.46
CA CYS A 115 -18.19 1.19 6.28
C CYS A 115 -18.45 -0.28 5.83
N MET A 116 -17.48 -1.18 5.99
CA MET A 116 -17.57 -2.60 5.58
C MET A 116 -17.85 -2.81 4.09
N GLY A 117 -17.46 -1.84 3.27
CA GLY A 117 -17.51 -1.91 1.82
C GLY A 117 -16.51 -2.91 1.23
N ARG A 118 -16.70 -3.27 -0.04
CA ARG A 118 -15.81 -4.23 -0.71
C ARG A 118 -14.51 -3.53 -1.10
N ILE A 119 -13.38 -4.04 -0.60
CA ILE A 119 -12.04 -3.52 -0.87
C ILE A 119 -11.06 -4.63 -1.25
N VAL A 120 -9.88 -4.23 -1.70
CA VAL A 120 -8.71 -5.11 -1.88
C VAL A 120 -7.70 -4.82 -0.79
N ALA A 121 -7.29 -5.84 -0.04
CA ALA A 121 -6.24 -5.71 0.97
C ALA A 121 -4.88 -5.43 0.30
N ALA A 122 -4.17 -4.39 0.75
CA ALA A 122 -2.94 -3.92 0.11
C ALA A 122 -1.95 -3.27 1.10
N PRO A 123 -1.17 -4.04 1.89
CA PRO A 123 -1.30 -5.48 2.08
C PRO A 123 -2.37 -5.87 3.10
N THR A 124 -2.88 -4.93 3.90
CA THR A 124 -3.99 -5.17 4.84
C THR A 124 -5.22 -4.35 4.45
N ALA A 125 -6.36 -4.63 5.09
CA ALA A 125 -7.55 -3.81 4.97
C ALA A 125 -7.33 -2.38 5.51
N GLY A 126 -6.49 -2.22 6.54
CA GLY A 126 -6.17 -0.92 7.14
C GLY A 126 -5.36 0.02 6.25
N SER A 127 -4.75 -0.48 5.17
CA SER A 127 -3.99 0.29 4.18
C SER A 127 -4.53 0.15 2.75
N CYS A 128 -5.79 -0.29 2.59
CA CYS A 128 -6.37 -0.63 1.30
C CYS A 128 -6.53 0.56 0.34
N GLY A 129 -6.52 1.80 0.83
CA GLY A 129 -6.66 3.01 0.03
C GLY A 129 -5.38 3.45 -0.68
N VAL A 130 -4.21 2.94 -0.28
CA VAL A 130 -2.92 3.47 -0.75
C VAL A 130 -2.67 3.17 -2.24
N ILE A 131 -2.74 1.89 -2.64
CA ILE A 131 -2.58 1.49 -4.05
C ILE A 131 -3.64 2.13 -4.94
N PRO A 132 -4.96 1.97 -4.71
CA PRO A 132 -5.96 2.54 -5.60
C PRO A 132 -5.91 4.07 -5.61
N GLY A 133 -5.61 4.70 -4.46
CA GLY A 133 -5.49 6.14 -4.35
C GLY A 133 -4.35 6.73 -5.17
N ALA A 134 -3.14 6.17 -5.07
CA ALA A 134 -1.98 6.73 -5.75
C ALA A 134 -1.70 6.08 -7.11
N LEU A 135 -1.59 4.75 -7.19
CA LEU A 135 -1.18 4.06 -8.43
C LEU A 135 -2.18 4.28 -9.57
N LEU A 136 -3.46 4.05 -9.32
CA LEU A 136 -4.49 4.18 -10.37
C LEU A 136 -4.63 5.63 -10.84
N THR A 137 -4.60 6.58 -9.91
CA THR A 137 -4.66 8.01 -10.24
C THR A 137 -3.43 8.45 -11.04
N VAL A 138 -2.22 8.03 -10.68
CA VAL A 138 -1.02 8.35 -11.48
C VAL A 138 -1.10 7.71 -12.86
N ALA A 139 -1.54 6.45 -12.95
CA ALA A 139 -1.70 5.76 -14.23
C ALA A 139 -2.69 6.47 -15.16
N GLU A 140 -3.85 6.86 -14.63
CA GLU A 140 -4.88 7.61 -15.36
C GLU A 140 -4.35 8.96 -15.85
N ARG A 141 -3.70 9.74 -14.97
CA ARG A 141 -3.20 11.08 -15.28
C ARG A 141 -2.09 11.09 -16.32
N HIS A 142 -1.30 10.03 -16.40
CA HIS A 142 -0.23 9.87 -17.38
C HIS A 142 -0.65 9.03 -18.59
N HIS A 143 -1.93 8.68 -18.72
CA HIS A 143 -2.46 7.86 -19.81
C HIS A 143 -1.68 6.54 -19.99
N ILE A 144 -1.30 5.92 -18.88
CA ILE A 144 -0.57 4.66 -18.90
C ILE A 144 -1.46 3.56 -19.49
N THR A 145 -0.88 2.70 -20.32
CA THR A 145 -1.61 1.60 -20.93
C THR A 145 -2.07 0.59 -19.90
N HIS A 146 -3.20 -0.06 -20.17
CA HIS A 146 -3.74 -1.13 -19.32
C HIS A 146 -2.70 -2.21 -19.01
N GLU A 147 -1.97 -2.67 -20.03
CA GLU A 147 -0.93 -3.69 -19.86
C GLU A 147 0.17 -3.23 -18.88
N ARG A 148 0.63 -1.98 -18.99
CA ARG A 148 1.70 -1.46 -18.13
C ARG A 148 1.22 -1.28 -16.70
N LEU A 149 -0.01 -0.80 -16.50
CA LEU A 149 -0.65 -0.72 -15.19
C LEU A 149 -0.78 -2.11 -14.55
N LEU A 150 -1.33 -3.09 -15.28
CA LEU A 150 -1.47 -4.46 -14.79
C LEU A 150 -0.13 -5.07 -14.40
N ARG A 151 0.91 -4.85 -15.22
CA ARG A 151 2.28 -5.31 -14.94
C ARG A 151 2.89 -4.64 -13.71
N SER A 152 2.59 -3.37 -13.44
CA SER A 152 3.06 -2.67 -12.25
C SER A 152 2.50 -3.26 -10.95
N LEU A 153 1.29 -3.85 -10.97
CA LEU A 153 0.72 -4.51 -9.79
C LEU A 153 1.50 -5.77 -9.40
N PHE A 154 2.16 -6.46 -10.34
CA PHE A 154 3.09 -7.54 -10.01
C PHE A 154 4.32 -7.03 -9.27
N VAL A 155 4.76 -5.79 -9.51
CA VAL A 155 5.82 -5.15 -8.74
C VAL A 155 5.33 -4.82 -7.33
N ALA A 156 4.13 -4.24 -7.19
CA ALA A 156 3.53 -4.01 -5.87
C ALA A 156 3.44 -5.31 -5.05
N GLY A 157 2.87 -6.36 -5.64
CA GLY A 157 2.72 -7.68 -5.01
C GLY A 157 4.07 -8.30 -4.65
N GLY A 158 5.04 -8.26 -5.55
CA GLY A 158 6.38 -8.80 -5.32
C GLY A 158 7.15 -8.08 -4.21
N ILE A 159 7.03 -6.74 -4.10
CA ILE A 159 7.57 -5.98 -2.97
C ILE A 159 6.86 -6.39 -1.67
N GLY A 160 5.54 -6.53 -1.69
CA GLY A 160 4.77 -7.00 -0.53
C GLY A 160 5.20 -8.40 -0.05
N ASP A 161 5.42 -9.32 -0.99
CA ASP A 161 5.94 -10.67 -0.70
C ASP A 161 7.33 -10.61 -0.05
N ILE A 162 8.24 -9.78 -0.58
CA ILE A 162 9.59 -9.61 -0.01
C ILE A 162 9.51 -9.07 1.42
N ILE A 163 8.65 -8.09 1.68
CA ILE A 163 8.42 -7.58 3.03
C ILE A 163 7.92 -8.71 3.94
N SER A 164 6.92 -9.48 3.49
CA SER A 164 6.30 -10.55 4.27
C SER A 164 7.26 -11.68 4.69
N ILE A 165 8.31 -11.91 3.92
CA ILE A 165 9.32 -12.94 4.19
C ILE A 165 10.23 -12.52 5.35
N ARG A 166 10.45 -11.22 5.52
CA ARG A 166 11.44 -10.65 6.45
C ARG A 166 10.80 -9.99 7.67
N ALA A 167 9.55 -9.54 7.54
CA ALA A 167 8.81 -8.83 8.58
C ALA A 167 7.31 -9.18 8.54
N SER A 168 6.65 -9.16 9.71
CA SER A 168 5.19 -9.20 9.77
C SER A 168 4.60 -7.93 9.15
N LEU A 169 3.52 -8.12 8.40
CA LEU A 169 2.68 -7.06 7.81
C LEU A 169 1.55 -6.60 8.75
N SER A 170 1.45 -7.18 9.95
CA SER A 170 0.37 -6.88 10.89
C SER A 170 0.67 -5.67 11.78
N GLY A 171 -0.30 -4.75 11.85
CA GLY A 171 -0.31 -3.62 12.79
C GLY A 171 -0.12 -4.04 14.24
N SER A 172 -0.76 -5.14 14.65
CA SER A 172 -0.65 -5.73 15.98
C SER A 172 0.74 -6.28 16.33
N THR A 173 1.58 -6.57 15.33
CA THR A 173 2.93 -7.12 15.57
C THR A 173 4.00 -6.05 15.46
N HIS A 174 3.98 -5.26 14.38
CA HIS A 174 5.05 -4.32 14.04
C HIS A 174 4.58 -2.87 13.92
N GLY A 175 3.36 -2.55 14.36
CA GLY A 175 2.79 -1.21 14.24
C GLY A 175 2.34 -0.89 12.82
N CYS A 176 1.79 0.31 12.62
CA CYS A 176 1.18 0.71 11.36
C CYS A 176 2.22 0.95 10.24
N GLN A 177 3.51 1.05 10.59
CA GLN A 177 4.60 0.94 9.61
C GLN A 177 4.53 -0.35 8.79
N ALA A 178 4.06 -1.45 9.37
CA ALA A 178 3.92 -2.74 8.68
C ALA A 178 2.75 -2.79 7.70
N GLU A 179 1.76 -1.91 7.88
CA GLU A 179 0.59 -1.82 7.01
C GLU A 179 0.76 -0.67 6.01
N ASN A 180 0.69 0.57 6.49
CA ASN A 180 0.78 1.77 5.68
C ASN A 180 2.20 2.02 5.14
N GLY A 181 3.24 1.66 5.89
CA GLY A 181 4.63 1.75 5.39
C GLY A 181 4.88 0.74 4.26
N SER A 182 4.48 -0.52 4.45
CA SER A 182 4.53 -1.54 3.40
C SER A 182 3.70 -1.16 2.17
N ALA A 183 2.46 -0.68 2.37
CA ALA A 183 1.60 -0.23 1.28
C ALA A 183 2.23 0.93 0.51
N SER A 184 2.87 1.89 1.21
CA SER A 184 3.57 3.01 0.59
C SER A 184 4.77 2.53 -0.25
N ALA A 185 5.55 1.58 0.27
CA ALA A 185 6.68 0.97 -0.44
C ALA A 185 6.24 0.21 -1.71
N MET A 186 5.21 -0.64 -1.58
CA MET A 186 4.61 -1.39 -2.69
C MET A 186 4.12 -0.44 -3.78
N THR A 187 3.43 0.63 -3.38
CA THR A 187 2.84 1.61 -4.29
C THR A 187 3.91 2.46 -4.98
N ALA A 188 4.92 2.93 -4.24
CA ALA A 188 6.01 3.72 -4.81
C ALA A 188 6.79 2.92 -5.88
N ALA A 189 7.10 1.66 -5.59
CA ALA A 189 7.76 0.75 -6.53
C ALA A 189 6.92 0.53 -7.79
N ALA A 190 5.60 0.32 -7.64
CA ALA A 190 4.69 0.15 -8.76
C ALA A 190 4.55 1.42 -9.60
N ILE A 191 4.50 2.61 -8.98
CA ILE A 191 4.47 3.89 -9.71
C ILE A 191 5.72 4.04 -10.56
N VAL A 192 6.92 3.80 -10.02
CA VAL A 192 8.16 3.82 -10.81
C VAL A 192 8.09 2.83 -11.97
N ALA A 193 7.58 1.63 -11.73
CA ALA A 193 7.42 0.60 -12.76
C ALA A 193 6.45 1.00 -13.88
N LEU A 194 5.58 2.01 -13.70
CA LEU A 194 4.80 2.56 -14.82
C LEU A 194 5.70 3.22 -15.87
N PHE A 195 6.80 3.85 -15.45
CA PHE A 195 7.61 4.72 -16.29
C PHE A 195 8.95 4.11 -16.73
N VAL A 196 9.57 3.30 -15.87
CA VAL A 196 10.90 2.72 -16.14
C VAL A 196 10.99 1.27 -15.65
N ASP A 197 11.88 0.49 -16.25
CA ASP A 197 12.17 -0.91 -15.87
C ASP A 197 13.49 -1.04 -15.06
N ASP A 198 14.09 0.07 -14.62
CA ASP A 198 15.35 0.08 -13.88
C ASP A 198 15.18 -0.41 -12.43
N LEU A 199 15.80 -1.56 -12.12
CA LEU A 199 15.73 -2.20 -10.81
C LEU A 199 16.20 -1.27 -9.67
N SER A 200 17.28 -0.52 -9.88
CA SER A 200 17.83 0.33 -8.83
C SER A 200 16.90 1.50 -8.47
N THR A 201 16.15 2.00 -9.45
CA THR A 201 15.15 3.06 -9.26
C THR A 201 13.91 2.50 -8.56
N ILE A 202 13.45 1.31 -8.94
CA ILE A 202 12.33 0.64 -8.26
C ILE A 202 12.69 0.33 -6.79
N GLU A 203 13.89 -0.18 -6.53
CA GLU A 203 14.37 -0.44 -5.17
C GLU A 203 14.44 0.85 -4.35
N SER A 204 14.95 1.93 -4.95
CA SER A 204 15.05 3.22 -4.28
C SER A 204 13.68 3.74 -3.86
N ALA A 205 12.69 3.69 -4.75
CA ALA A 205 11.32 4.10 -4.43
C ALA A 205 10.68 3.26 -3.32
N ALA A 206 10.83 1.93 -3.37
CA ALA A 206 10.36 1.03 -2.32
C ALA A 206 11.01 1.35 -0.97
N ALA A 207 12.33 1.54 -0.96
CA ALA A 207 13.09 1.84 0.24
C ALA A 207 12.72 3.21 0.83
N PHE A 208 12.51 4.24 -0.01
CA PHE A 208 12.00 5.55 0.44
C PHE A 208 10.60 5.43 1.03
N GLY A 209 9.70 4.73 0.33
CA GLY A 209 8.33 4.53 0.74
C GLY A 209 8.23 3.90 2.14
N LEU A 210 9.05 2.88 2.39
CA LEU A 210 9.09 2.23 3.69
C LEU A 210 9.78 3.06 4.77
N LYS A 211 10.99 3.59 4.47
CA LYS A 211 11.84 4.22 5.50
C LYS A 211 11.21 5.46 6.12
N ASN A 212 10.48 6.25 5.34
CA ASN A 212 9.84 7.49 5.80
C ASN A 212 8.72 7.23 6.81
N LEU A 213 8.25 5.98 6.90
CA LEU A 213 7.15 5.56 7.75
C LEU A 213 7.60 4.60 8.85
N LEU A 214 8.91 4.45 9.09
CA LEU A 214 9.43 3.66 10.20
C LEU A 214 9.04 4.26 11.55
N GLY A 215 8.69 3.40 12.50
CA GLY A 215 8.27 3.80 13.85
C GLY A 215 6.80 4.17 14.00
N LEU A 216 5.99 4.12 12.94
CA LEU A 216 4.56 4.35 13.06
C LEU A 216 3.90 3.28 13.95
N THR A 217 3.38 3.70 15.10
CA THR A 217 2.60 2.86 16.02
C THR A 217 1.23 2.52 15.45
N CYS A 218 0.60 1.45 15.90
CA CYS A 218 -0.81 1.16 15.59
C CYS A 218 -1.58 1.23 16.90
N ASP A 219 -2.45 2.22 17.09
CA ASP A 219 -3.32 2.23 18.28
C ASP A 219 -4.61 2.99 17.99
N PRO A 220 -5.54 2.36 17.24
CA PRO A 220 -6.74 3.02 16.77
C PRO A 220 -7.73 3.31 17.90
N VAL A 221 -8.47 4.41 17.78
CA VAL A 221 -9.52 4.75 18.75
C VAL A 221 -10.64 3.72 18.70
N GLY A 222 -11.03 3.20 19.87
CA GLY A 222 -12.06 2.19 20.00
C GLY A 222 -11.71 0.82 19.39
N GLY A 223 -10.46 0.60 18.95
CA GLY A 223 -10.08 -0.61 18.22
C GLY A 223 -10.60 -0.67 16.77
N LEU A 224 -11.16 0.42 16.25
CA LEU A 224 -11.78 0.46 14.93
C LEU A 224 -10.79 0.92 13.85
N VAL A 225 -10.89 0.36 12.65
CA VAL A 225 -10.05 0.73 11.49
C VAL A 225 -10.54 2.04 10.86
N GLU A 226 -10.60 3.10 11.67
CA GLU A 226 -11.19 4.39 11.35
C GLU A 226 -10.21 5.53 11.65
N LEU A 227 -9.91 5.73 12.95
CA LEU A 227 -9.07 6.80 13.44
C LEU A 227 -7.82 6.23 14.12
N PRO A 228 -6.59 6.53 13.65
CA PRO A 228 -6.22 7.43 12.54
C PRO A 228 -6.12 6.74 11.16
N CYS A 229 -6.57 5.49 11.02
CA CYS A 229 -6.34 4.63 9.85
C CYS A 229 -6.70 5.27 8.50
N VAL A 230 -7.86 5.93 8.41
CA VAL A 230 -8.31 6.60 7.18
C VAL A 230 -7.31 7.68 6.73
N LYS A 231 -6.84 8.51 7.67
CA LYS A 231 -5.93 9.62 7.35
C LYS A 231 -4.51 9.09 7.06
N ARG A 232 -4.13 7.95 7.64
CA ARG A 232 -2.84 7.29 7.34
C ARG A 232 -2.77 6.75 5.92
N ASN A 233 -3.88 6.28 5.35
CA ASN A 233 -3.92 5.89 3.93
C ASN A 233 -3.56 7.07 3.01
N VAL A 234 -4.10 8.26 3.31
CA VAL A 234 -3.80 9.49 2.56
C VAL A 234 -2.32 9.84 2.65
N VAL A 235 -1.74 9.81 3.86
CA VAL A 235 -0.33 10.12 4.07
C VAL A 235 0.57 9.10 3.38
N ALA A 236 0.24 7.81 3.45
CA ALA A 236 1.00 6.75 2.78
C ALA A 236 0.93 6.85 1.25
N ALA A 237 -0.22 7.24 0.70
CA ALA A 237 -0.40 7.51 -0.72
C ALA A 237 0.42 8.71 -1.18
N ALA A 238 0.37 9.83 -0.45
CA ALA A 238 1.18 11.01 -0.72
C ALA A 238 2.69 10.71 -0.62
N ASN A 239 3.10 9.97 0.41
CA ASN A 239 4.48 9.52 0.56
C ASN A 239 4.91 8.63 -0.62
N ALA A 240 4.05 7.73 -1.11
CA ALA A 240 4.37 6.87 -2.23
C ALA A 240 4.63 7.66 -3.52
N VAL A 241 3.80 8.66 -3.82
CA VAL A 241 3.97 9.54 -4.98
C VAL A 241 5.29 10.32 -4.88
N ALA A 242 5.54 10.95 -3.73
CA ALA A 242 6.79 11.70 -3.50
C ALA A 242 8.03 10.80 -3.60
N CYS A 243 7.96 9.59 -3.06
CA CYS A 243 9.06 8.61 -3.13
C CYS A 243 9.34 8.13 -4.56
N ALA A 244 8.28 7.90 -5.33
CA ALA A 244 8.43 7.54 -6.75
C ALA A 244 9.04 8.69 -7.55
N GLU A 245 8.61 9.93 -7.32
CA GLU A 245 9.16 11.11 -7.98
C GLU A 245 10.65 11.31 -7.65
N MET A 246 11.03 11.20 -6.37
CA MET A 246 12.45 11.25 -5.95
C MET A 246 13.30 10.18 -6.64
N ALA A 247 12.79 8.94 -6.72
CA ALA A 247 13.51 7.87 -7.37
C ALA A 247 13.66 8.10 -8.88
N LEU A 248 12.59 8.52 -9.57
CA LEU A 248 12.60 8.84 -11.00
C LEU A 248 13.53 10.02 -11.32
N ALA A 249 13.68 10.97 -10.40
CA ALA A 249 14.66 12.05 -10.49
C ALA A 249 16.13 11.58 -10.35
N GLY A 250 16.35 10.29 -10.09
CA GLY A 250 17.68 9.68 -9.98
C GLY A 250 18.24 9.63 -8.56
N ILE A 251 17.46 10.01 -7.55
CA ILE A 251 17.89 9.89 -6.14
C ILE A 251 17.92 8.40 -5.78
N LYS A 252 19.09 7.90 -5.36
CA LYS A 252 19.28 6.50 -5.02
C LYS A 252 19.21 6.28 -3.52
N THR A 253 18.66 5.14 -3.12
CA THR A 253 18.75 4.71 -1.72
C THR A 253 20.18 4.34 -1.38
N VAL A 254 20.66 4.82 -0.23
CA VAL A 254 21.98 4.44 0.32
C VAL A 254 21.89 3.13 1.11
N ILE A 255 20.79 2.96 1.86
CA ILE A 255 20.48 1.72 2.59
C ILE A 255 19.60 0.84 1.70
N PRO A 256 20.02 -0.39 1.35
CA PRO A 256 19.24 -1.31 0.52
C PRO A 256 17.86 -1.61 1.10
N LEU A 257 16.90 -1.98 0.24
CA LEU A 257 15.52 -2.24 0.68
C LEU A 257 15.45 -3.33 1.76
N ASP A 258 16.24 -4.40 1.62
CA ASP A 258 16.27 -5.52 2.56
C ASP A 258 16.62 -5.06 3.99
N GLU A 259 17.60 -4.16 4.12
CA GLU A 259 18.01 -3.60 5.42
C GLU A 259 16.95 -2.65 6.00
N VAL A 260 16.24 -1.91 5.15
CA VAL A 260 15.10 -1.08 5.60
C VAL A 260 13.97 -1.95 6.14
N ILE A 261 13.69 -3.10 5.52
CA ILE A 261 12.67 -4.05 5.99
C ILE A 261 13.09 -4.67 7.32
N ASP A 262 14.35 -5.08 7.45
CA ASP A 262 14.86 -5.63 8.71
C ASP A 262 14.79 -4.58 9.83
N THR A 263 15.07 -3.33 9.51
CA THR A 263 14.93 -2.20 10.44
C THR A 263 13.48 -2.02 10.87
N MET A 264 12.50 -2.15 9.95
CA MET A 264 11.07 -2.14 10.28
C MET A 264 10.73 -3.24 11.29
N ALA A 265 11.22 -4.47 11.08
CA ALA A 265 11.01 -5.59 12.00
C ALA A 265 11.64 -5.33 13.37
N ALA A 266 12.89 -4.85 13.42
CA ALA A 266 13.59 -4.53 14.66
C ALA A 266 12.87 -3.42 15.46
N ILE A 267 12.43 -2.36 14.78
CA ILE A 267 11.63 -1.30 15.39
C ILE A 267 10.30 -1.89 15.90
N GLY A 268 9.61 -2.67 15.07
CA GLY A 268 8.31 -3.25 15.42
C GLY A 268 8.36 -4.13 16.67
N ASN A 269 9.41 -4.95 16.81
CA ASN A 269 9.67 -5.75 18.01
C ASN A 269 9.96 -4.90 19.26
N SER A 270 10.44 -3.69 19.07
CA SER A 270 10.73 -2.72 20.13
C SER A 270 9.54 -1.84 20.50
N ILE A 271 8.46 -1.82 19.70
CA ILE A 271 7.25 -1.06 20.01
C ILE A 271 6.57 -1.68 21.25
N PRO A 272 6.29 -0.89 22.31
CA PRO A 272 5.54 -1.36 23.47
C PRO A 272 4.21 -2.02 23.07
N SER A 273 3.79 -3.08 23.75
CA SER A 273 2.52 -3.76 23.45
C SER A 273 1.29 -2.85 23.54
N THR A 274 1.35 -1.80 24.36
CA THR A 274 0.31 -0.77 24.47
C THR A 274 0.16 0.10 23.22
N LEU A 275 1.13 0.07 22.30
CA LEU A 275 1.15 0.84 21.05
C LEU A 275 1.05 -0.07 19.80
N ARG A 276 0.56 -1.30 20.00
CA ARG A 276 0.38 -2.35 18.98
C ARG A 276 -1.04 -2.91 18.96
N GLU A 277 -1.97 -2.08 18.48
CA GLU A 277 -3.36 -2.40 18.15
C GLU A 277 -4.17 -2.91 19.36
N THR A 278 -3.79 -2.49 20.57
CA THR A 278 -4.45 -2.92 21.82
C THR A 278 -5.46 -1.91 22.35
N SER A 279 -5.49 -0.69 21.81
CA SER A 279 -6.28 0.45 22.29
C SER A 279 -5.93 0.84 23.73
N LYS A 280 -4.67 0.59 24.13
CA LYS A 280 -4.16 0.80 25.50
C LYS A 280 -3.10 1.92 25.57
N GLY A 281 -2.85 2.64 24.49
CA GLY A 281 -1.91 3.77 24.46
C GLY A 281 -2.34 4.86 23.50
N GLY A 282 -1.35 5.50 22.85
CA GLY A 282 -1.54 6.34 21.67
C GLY A 282 -2.73 7.31 21.72
N LEU A 283 -3.48 7.36 20.61
CA LEU A 283 -4.70 8.17 20.51
C LEU A 283 -5.87 7.54 21.27
N ALA A 284 -5.88 6.21 21.44
CA ALA A 284 -6.98 5.48 22.05
C ALA A 284 -7.21 5.86 23.52
N VAL A 285 -6.15 6.20 24.26
CA VAL A 285 -6.24 6.57 25.69
C VAL A 285 -6.38 8.07 25.94
N THR A 286 -6.50 8.89 24.90
CA THR A 286 -6.82 10.31 25.07
C THR A 286 -8.23 10.48 25.65
N GLU A 287 -8.51 11.59 26.34
CA GLU A 287 -9.83 11.86 26.93
C GLU A 287 -10.96 11.70 25.89
N THR A 288 -10.79 12.28 24.71
CA THR A 288 -11.75 12.14 23.61
C THR A 288 -11.84 10.71 23.10
N GLY A 289 -10.71 10.00 22.94
CA GLY A 289 -10.67 8.61 22.49
C GLY A 289 -11.40 7.66 23.44
N GLN A 290 -11.17 7.82 24.75
CA GLN A 290 -11.83 7.04 25.80
C GLN A 290 -13.34 7.31 25.85
N ARG A 291 -13.75 8.57 25.72
CA ARG A 291 -15.17 8.95 25.67
C ARG A 291 -15.88 8.29 24.47
N ILE A 292 -15.28 8.35 23.28
CA ILE A 292 -15.83 7.68 22.09
C ILE A 292 -15.93 6.17 22.31
N ALA A 293 -14.86 5.55 22.82
CA ALA A 293 -14.82 4.11 23.09
C ALA A 293 -15.86 3.66 24.12
N ALA A 294 -16.19 4.49 25.12
CA ALA A 294 -17.25 4.22 26.08
C ALA A 294 -18.62 4.22 25.41
N THR A 295 -18.93 5.25 24.60
CA THR A 295 -20.21 5.34 23.88
C THR A 295 -20.44 4.17 22.92
N LEU A 296 -19.37 3.57 22.38
CA LEU A 296 -19.46 2.38 21.54
C LEU A 296 -19.77 1.09 22.32
N ARG A 297 -19.41 0.99 23.60
CA ARG A 297 -19.69 -0.20 24.43
C ARG A 297 -21.11 -0.24 24.97
N ASP A 298 -21.74 0.93 25.08
CA ASP A 298 -23.10 1.10 25.60
C ASP A 298 -24.18 0.89 24.52
N LYS A 299 -23.78 0.65 23.27
CA LYS A 299 -24.64 0.32 22.13
C LYS A 299 -24.61 -1.19 21.86
#